data_AF-A0A4R3ULJ7-F1
#
_entry.id   AF-A0A4R3ULJ7-F1
#
_cell.length_a   1.000
_cell.length_b   1.000
_cell.length_c   1.000
_cell.angle_alpha   90.00
_cell.angle_beta   90.00
_cell.angle_gamma   90.00
#
_symmetry.space_group_name_H-M   'P 1'
#
loop_
_entity.id
_entity.type
_entity.pdbx_description
1 polymer ?
#
loop_
_entity_poly.entity_id
_entity_poly.type
_entity_poly.pdbx_seq_one_letter_code
_entity_poly.pdbx_strand_id
1 'polypeptide(L)'
;MHRPALSHPTGRTQRGIVLVFALITLVIMLIGAVAISRSMNSSQLGIGNIGFKRDMTNQAERAVQAALDAVRTGGVLADVNARNGNLPAGNYSAVLLPSNPQGIPLALLGSDTAFAAVGSTSNDLTVSDLKISIRYVVDRMATSAGACSPANCTMLNDIVYGGASTELISAQNNSSAANSSNPSAVTPQAIYRVSVRVKGPRNTLSFYQSTFTAN
;
A
#
# COMPACT_ATOMS: atom_id res chain seq x y z
N MET A 1 7.33 -34.11 -99.39
CA MET A 1 6.89 -32.86 -98.74
C MET A 1 6.83 -33.09 -97.24
N HIS A 2 7.64 -32.35 -96.48
CA HIS A 2 7.75 -32.35 -95.02
C HIS A 2 6.47 -31.85 -94.32
N ARG A 3 6.13 -32.43 -93.17
CA ARG A 3 5.41 -31.72 -92.08
C ARG A 3 6.06 -32.04 -90.73
N PRO A 4 6.19 -31.07 -89.82
CA PRO A 4 7.06 -31.16 -88.65
C PRO A 4 6.37 -31.87 -87.48
N ALA A 5 7.15 -32.58 -86.67
CA ALA A 5 6.69 -33.11 -85.39
C ALA A 5 6.65 -31.99 -84.35
N LEU A 6 5.46 -31.68 -83.82
CA LEU A 6 5.25 -30.77 -82.70
C LEU A 6 5.63 -31.50 -81.39
N SER A 7 6.71 -31.05 -80.76
CA SER A 7 7.11 -31.45 -79.41
C SER A 7 6.12 -30.89 -78.37
N HIS A 8 5.41 -31.78 -77.67
CA HIS A 8 4.59 -31.41 -76.52
C HIS A 8 5.48 -31.12 -75.29
N PRO A 9 5.21 -30.06 -74.52
CA PRO A 9 5.90 -29.83 -73.26
C PRO A 9 5.48 -30.93 -72.27
N THR A 10 6.46 -31.59 -71.67
CA THR A 10 6.23 -32.52 -70.55
C THR A 10 5.65 -31.73 -69.38
N GLY A 11 4.37 -31.96 -69.08
CA GLY A 11 3.72 -31.43 -67.89
C GLY A 11 4.47 -31.89 -66.65
N ARG A 12 5.20 -30.98 -66.01
CA ARG A 12 5.82 -31.21 -64.70
C ARG A 12 4.72 -31.62 -63.72
N THR A 13 4.78 -32.85 -63.21
CA THR A 13 3.89 -33.37 -62.18
C THR A 13 4.11 -32.59 -60.88
N GLN A 14 3.33 -31.52 -60.69
CA GLN A 14 3.34 -30.76 -59.45
C GLN A 14 2.43 -31.40 -58.38
N ARG A 15 3.10 -31.84 -57.31
CA ARG A 15 2.91 -31.34 -55.93
C ARG A 15 1.63 -31.76 -55.17
N GLY A 16 1.53 -33.03 -54.80
CA GLY A 16 0.75 -33.44 -53.61
C GLY A 16 1.42 -33.05 -52.27
N ILE A 17 2.74 -32.84 -52.27
CA ILE A 17 3.52 -32.57 -51.05
C ILE A 17 3.33 -31.15 -50.50
N VAL A 18 2.96 -30.18 -51.35
CA VAL A 18 2.79 -28.77 -50.94
C VAL A 18 1.62 -28.61 -49.98
N LEU A 19 0.54 -29.38 -50.15
CA LEU A 19 -0.60 -29.38 -49.24
C LEU A 19 -0.18 -29.86 -47.83
N VAL A 20 0.64 -30.90 -47.76
CA VAL A 20 1.13 -31.45 -46.48
C VAL A 20 2.01 -30.42 -45.75
N PHE A 21 2.92 -29.76 -46.46
CA PHE A 21 3.73 -28.69 -45.88
C PHE A 21 2.87 -27.51 -45.42
N ALA A 22 1.88 -27.09 -46.22
CA ALA A 22 0.95 -26.03 -45.83
C ALA A 22 0.13 -26.39 -44.58
N LEU A 23 -0.25 -27.66 -44.42
CA LEU A 23 -1.02 -28.12 -43.26
C LEU A 23 -0.14 -28.20 -42.00
N ILE A 24 1.12 -28.64 -42.14
CA ILE A 24 2.10 -28.62 -41.05
C ILE A 24 2.38 -27.18 -40.59
N THR A 25 2.62 -26.24 -41.52
CA THR A 25 2.87 -24.84 -41.15
C THR A 25 1.65 -24.19 -40.52
N LEU A 26 0.45 -24.52 -40.96
CA LEU A 26 -0.80 -24.06 -40.36
C LEU A 26 -0.97 -24.58 -38.92
N VAL A 27 -0.67 -25.85 -38.67
CA VAL A 27 -0.70 -26.42 -37.31
C VAL A 27 0.33 -25.74 -36.41
N ILE A 28 1.55 -25.52 -36.89
CA ILE A 28 2.60 -24.82 -36.13
C ILE A 28 2.16 -23.38 -35.79
N MET A 29 1.58 -22.65 -36.75
CA MET A 29 1.04 -21.30 -36.52
C MET A 29 -0.09 -21.30 -35.50
N LEU A 30 -1.00 -22.29 -35.53
CA LEU A 30 -2.09 -22.41 -34.56
C LEU A 30 -1.57 -22.66 -33.14
N ILE A 31 -0.58 -23.55 -33.00
CA ILE A 31 0.07 -23.81 -31.70
C ILE A 31 0.75 -22.53 -31.19
N GLY A 32 1.43 -21.80 -32.09
CA GLY A 32 2.03 -20.50 -31.77
C GLY A 32 1.00 -19.45 -31.33
N ALA A 33 -0.12 -19.33 -32.02
CA ALA A 33 -1.19 -18.38 -31.68
C ALA A 33 -1.81 -18.67 -30.30
N VAL A 34 -2.05 -19.95 -29.97
CA VAL A 34 -2.54 -20.35 -28.65
C VAL A 34 -1.53 -20.03 -27.55
N ALA A 35 -0.24 -20.30 -27.78
CA ALA A 35 0.82 -19.96 -26.84
C ALA A 35 0.89 -18.45 -26.57
N ILE A 36 0.78 -17.63 -27.61
CA ILE A 36 0.78 -16.16 -27.51
C ILE A 36 -0.45 -15.68 -26.73
N SER A 37 -1.65 -16.20 -27.02
CA SER A 37 -2.89 -15.83 -26.32
C SER A 37 -2.79 -16.11 -24.81
N ARG A 38 -2.27 -17.28 -24.43
CA ARG A 38 -2.06 -17.64 -23.02
C ARG A 38 -0.99 -16.76 -22.35
N SER A 39 0.07 -16.43 -23.07
CA SER A 39 1.12 -15.51 -22.61
C SER A 39 0.58 -14.11 -22.34
N MET A 40 -0.20 -13.55 -23.28
CA MET A 40 -0.86 -12.25 -23.12
C MET A 40 -1.81 -12.21 -21.92
N ASN A 41 -2.65 -13.25 -21.76
CA ASN A 41 -3.55 -13.34 -20.61
C ASN A 41 -2.79 -13.36 -19.27
N SER A 42 -1.64 -14.04 -19.22
CA SER A 42 -0.79 -14.11 -18.03
C SER A 42 -0.11 -12.76 -17.73
N SER A 43 0.36 -12.07 -18.76
CA SER A 43 0.93 -10.72 -18.67
C SER A 43 -0.10 -9.68 -18.20
N GLN A 44 -1.36 -9.79 -18.63
CA GLN A 44 -2.44 -8.89 -18.20
C GLN A 44 -2.76 -9.03 -16.71
N LEU A 45 -2.76 -10.25 -16.16
CA LEU A 45 -2.93 -10.49 -14.72
C LEU A 45 -1.76 -9.92 -13.91
N GLY A 46 -0.53 -10.09 -14.40
CA GLY A 46 0.67 -9.54 -13.77
C GLY A 46 0.68 -8.01 -13.73
N ILE A 47 0.40 -7.35 -14.86
CA ILE A 47 0.33 -5.89 -14.97
C ILE A 47 -0.81 -5.34 -14.12
N GLY A 48 -1.97 -6.02 -14.11
CA GLY A 48 -3.11 -5.67 -13.28
C GLY A 48 -2.74 -5.61 -11.80
N ASN A 49 -2.07 -6.62 -11.27
CA ASN A 49 -1.68 -6.66 -9.85
C ASN A 49 -0.73 -5.53 -9.44
N ILE A 50 0.17 -5.09 -10.33
CA ILE A 50 1.04 -3.95 -10.05
C ILE A 50 0.26 -2.63 -10.10
N GLY A 51 -0.65 -2.48 -11.07
CA GLY A 51 -1.57 -1.34 -11.13
C GLY A 51 -2.42 -1.23 -9.87
N PHE A 52 -3.02 -2.34 -9.44
CA PHE A 52 -3.78 -2.41 -8.19
C PHE A 52 -2.93 -2.11 -6.96
N LYS A 53 -1.69 -2.61 -6.88
CA LYS A 53 -0.80 -2.31 -5.75
C LYS A 53 -0.49 -0.81 -5.67
N ARG A 54 -0.20 -0.17 -6.81
CA ARG A 54 0.06 1.29 -6.85
C ARG A 54 -1.19 2.09 -6.49
N ASP A 55 -2.34 1.71 -7.01
CA ASP A 55 -3.61 2.34 -6.65
C ASP A 55 -3.91 2.17 -5.16
N MET A 56 -3.77 0.96 -4.61
CA MET A 56 -3.96 0.71 -3.18
C MET A 56 -2.99 1.52 -2.31
N THR A 57 -1.74 1.72 -2.73
CA THR A 57 -0.80 2.59 -2.04
C THR A 57 -1.30 4.04 -2.04
N ASN A 58 -1.70 4.57 -3.18
CA ASN A 58 -2.30 5.90 -3.29
C ASN A 58 -3.54 6.04 -2.40
N GLN A 59 -4.41 5.04 -2.37
CA GLN A 59 -5.58 5.05 -1.51
C GLN A 59 -5.19 4.98 -0.02
N ALA A 60 -4.13 4.26 0.34
CA ALA A 60 -3.65 4.18 1.73
C ALA A 60 -3.17 5.53 2.27
N GLU A 61 -2.65 6.43 1.41
CA GLU A 61 -2.25 7.78 1.82
C GLU A 61 -3.41 8.60 2.42
N ARG A 62 -4.66 8.30 2.04
CA ARG A 62 -5.85 8.94 2.66
C ARG A 62 -5.93 8.66 4.16
N ALA A 63 -5.58 7.45 4.59
CA ALA A 63 -5.56 7.11 6.01
C ALA A 63 -4.41 7.80 6.74
N VAL A 64 -3.27 8.01 6.08
CA VAL A 64 -2.15 8.78 6.65
C VAL A 64 -2.59 10.24 6.87
N GLN A 65 -3.27 10.86 5.90
CA GLN A 65 -3.81 12.20 6.07
C GLN A 65 -4.85 12.26 7.19
N ALA A 66 -5.78 11.30 7.27
CA ALA A 66 -6.75 11.24 8.37
C ALA A 66 -6.07 11.11 9.76
N ALA A 67 -4.98 10.34 9.86
CA ALA A 67 -4.19 10.23 11.07
C ALA A 67 -3.47 11.53 11.43
N LEU A 68 -2.93 12.25 10.45
CA LEU A 68 -2.30 13.55 10.65
C LEU A 68 -3.32 14.60 11.09
N ASP A 69 -4.49 14.65 10.47
CA ASP A 69 -5.55 15.59 10.82
C ASP A 69 -6.12 15.31 12.21
N ALA A 70 -6.13 14.05 12.66
CA ALA A 70 -6.52 13.71 14.01
C ALA A 70 -5.59 14.32 15.08
N VAL A 71 -4.29 14.46 14.81
CA VAL A 71 -3.32 15.02 15.77
C VAL A 71 -3.09 16.53 15.64
N ARG A 72 -3.49 17.13 14.52
CA ARG A 72 -3.41 18.58 14.28
C ARG A 72 -4.49 19.34 15.05
N THR A 73 -4.34 20.66 15.15
CA THR A 73 -5.31 21.56 15.79
C THR A 73 -6.73 21.32 15.27
N GLY A 74 -7.67 21.07 16.20
CA GLY A 74 -9.07 20.76 15.90
C GLY A 74 -9.37 19.26 15.72
N GLY A 75 -8.35 18.41 15.67
CA GLY A 75 -8.48 16.96 15.67
C GLY A 75 -8.74 16.36 17.05
N VAL A 76 -9.27 15.13 17.08
CA VAL A 76 -9.62 14.42 18.34
C VAL A 76 -8.41 14.04 19.20
N LEU A 77 -7.19 14.09 18.64
CA LEU A 77 -5.91 13.85 19.32
C LEU A 77 -5.04 15.11 19.37
N ALA A 78 -5.62 16.29 19.13
CA ALA A 78 -4.89 17.57 19.21
C ALA A 78 -4.37 17.83 20.64
N ASP A 79 -5.17 17.50 21.65
CA ASP A 79 -4.77 17.63 23.06
C ASP A 79 -3.78 16.52 23.45
N VAL A 80 -2.65 16.92 24.04
CA VAL A 80 -1.65 16.00 24.62
C VAL A 80 -2.30 15.04 25.63
N ASN A 81 -3.25 15.52 26.43
CA ASN A 81 -3.92 14.70 27.44
C ASN A 81 -4.78 13.60 26.82
N ALA A 82 -5.43 13.88 25.68
CA ALA A 82 -6.19 12.88 24.93
C ALA A 82 -5.28 11.73 24.42
N ARG A 83 -3.98 12.01 24.26
CA ARG A 83 -2.97 11.03 23.82
C ARG A 83 -2.37 10.21 24.96
N ASN A 84 -2.69 10.52 26.22
CA ASN A 84 -2.21 9.75 27.37
C ASN A 84 -3.02 8.46 27.57
N GLY A 85 -4.26 8.40 27.08
CA GLY A 85 -5.12 7.22 27.11
C GLY A 85 -5.40 6.67 25.72
N ASN A 86 -5.91 5.44 25.66
CA ASN A 86 -6.43 4.89 24.40
C ASN A 86 -7.71 5.64 24.02
N LEU A 87 -7.88 5.93 22.73
CA LEU A 87 -9.07 6.57 22.19
C LEU A 87 -9.59 5.78 20.98
N PRO A 88 -10.38 4.71 21.20
CA PRO A 88 -10.95 3.91 20.11
C PRO A 88 -11.82 4.73 19.14
N ALA A 89 -12.50 5.77 19.63
CA ALA A 89 -13.27 6.68 18.78
C ALA A 89 -12.40 7.40 17.71
N GLY A 90 -11.10 7.58 17.96
CA GLY A 90 -10.13 8.16 17.02
C GLY A 90 -9.18 7.14 16.38
N ASN A 91 -9.50 5.83 16.46
CA ASN A 91 -8.62 4.74 16.04
C ASN A 91 -7.23 4.78 16.70
N TYR A 92 -7.16 5.22 17.96
CA TYR A 92 -5.91 5.54 18.63
C TYR A 92 -5.60 4.65 19.84
N SER A 93 -4.34 4.20 19.92
CA SER A 93 -3.74 3.53 21.07
C SER A 93 -2.57 4.35 21.61
N ALA A 94 -2.54 4.58 22.93
CA ALA A 94 -1.44 5.27 23.61
C ALA A 94 -0.16 4.42 23.74
N VAL A 95 -0.24 3.14 23.37
CA VAL A 95 0.82 2.13 23.44
C VAL A 95 0.93 1.42 22.08
N LEU A 96 2.12 0.93 21.77
CA LEU A 96 2.38 0.09 20.59
C LEU A 96 1.42 -1.11 20.59
N LEU A 97 0.64 -1.25 19.52
CA LEU A 97 -0.31 -2.36 19.41
C LEU A 97 0.42 -3.70 19.19
N PRO A 98 -0.09 -4.80 19.78
CA PRO A 98 0.42 -6.14 19.49
C PRO A 98 0.33 -6.44 17.99
N SER A 99 1.46 -6.88 17.42
CA SER A 99 1.58 -7.21 16.00
C SER A 99 1.90 -8.69 15.80
N ASN A 100 1.55 -9.21 14.62
CA ASN A 100 2.01 -10.52 14.18
C ASN A 100 3.53 -10.49 13.84
N PRO A 101 4.15 -11.64 13.51
CA PRO A 101 5.58 -11.68 13.13
C PRO A 101 5.96 -10.81 11.92
N GLN A 102 4.99 -10.38 11.11
CA GLN A 102 5.19 -9.47 9.97
C GLN A 102 5.05 -7.99 10.36
N GLY A 103 4.85 -7.66 11.64
CA GLY A 103 4.72 -6.30 12.13
C GLY A 103 3.32 -5.68 12.00
N ILE A 104 2.34 -6.44 11.49
CA ILE A 104 0.97 -5.96 11.28
C ILE A 104 0.17 -6.05 12.59
N PRO A 105 -0.46 -4.95 13.07
CA PRO A 105 -1.28 -4.97 14.26
C PRO A 105 -2.41 -6.00 14.16
N LEU A 106 -2.57 -6.83 15.19
CA LEU A 106 -3.58 -7.89 15.22
C LEU A 106 -5.01 -7.35 15.06
N ALA A 107 -5.26 -6.11 15.50
CA ALA A 107 -6.54 -5.42 15.34
C ALA A 107 -6.94 -5.22 13.87
N LEU A 108 -5.99 -5.13 12.93
CA LEU A 108 -6.27 -5.03 11.50
C LEU A 108 -6.52 -6.40 10.85
N LEU A 109 -6.12 -7.48 11.50
CA LEU A 109 -6.25 -8.85 10.98
C LEU A 109 -7.53 -9.55 11.47
N GLY A 110 -8.04 -9.12 12.62
CA GLY A 110 -9.22 -9.71 13.26
C GLY A 110 -10.57 -9.28 12.67
N SER A 111 -11.63 -9.74 13.34
CA SER A 111 -13.02 -9.33 13.09
C SER A 111 -13.26 -7.86 13.46
N ASP A 112 -14.39 -7.31 13.02
CA ASP A 112 -14.82 -5.96 13.43
C ASP A 112 -15.00 -5.84 14.95
N THR A 113 -15.37 -6.94 15.63
CA THR A 113 -15.44 -6.99 17.09
C THR A 113 -14.07 -6.88 17.76
N ALA A 114 -13.03 -7.50 17.19
CA ALA A 114 -11.66 -7.35 17.67
C ALA A 114 -11.12 -5.93 17.41
N PHE A 115 -11.49 -5.34 16.26
CA PHE A 115 -11.13 -3.97 15.93
C PHE A 115 -11.75 -2.94 16.86
N ALA A 116 -13.00 -3.17 17.31
CA ALA A 116 -13.73 -2.26 18.19
C ALA A 116 -13.01 -1.94 19.52
N ALA A 117 -12.06 -2.77 19.95
CA ALA A 117 -11.24 -2.52 21.13
C ALA A 117 -10.25 -1.36 20.97
N VAL A 118 -9.88 -1.01 19.73
CA VAL A 118 -8.82 -0.02 19.43
C VAL A 118 -9.24 1.02 18.39
N GLY A 119 -10.37 0.80 17.71
CA GLY A 119 -10.86 1.67 16.67
C GLY A 119 -12.37 1.60 16.48
N SER A 120 -12.89 2.46 15.61
CA SER A 120 -14.29 2.48 15.20
C SER A 120 -14.40 2.24 13.70
N THR A 121 -15.28 1.33 13.30
CA THR A 121 -15.56 1.08 11.88
C THR A 121 -16.22 2.27 11.18
N SER A 122 -16.79 3.22 11.94
CA SER A 122 -17.29 4.49 11.41
C SER A 122 -16.19 5.35 10.78
N ASN A 123 -14.93 5.12 11.17
CA ASN A 123 -13.76 5.84 10.67
C ASN A 123 -13.13 5.17 9.44
N ASP A 124 -13.68 4.04 8.99
CA ASP A 124 -13.22 3.40 7.75
C ASP A 124 -13.49 4.33 6.56
N LEU A 125 -12.47 4.55 5.73
CA LEU A 125 -12.60 5.37 4.53
C LEU A 125 -13.01 4.47 3.37
N THR A 126 -14.03 4.86 2.62
CA THR A 126 -14.51 4.08 1.46
C THR A 126 -14.40 4.86 0.17
N VAL A 127 -13.86 4.24 -0.87
CA VAL A 127 -13.90 4.74 -2.25
C VAL A 127 -14.89 3.86 -3.01
N SER A 128 -16.16 4.31 -3.06
CA SER A 128 -17.30 3.55 -3.59
C SER A 128 -17.06 3.06 -5.01
N ASP A 129 -16.57 3.94 -5.87
CA ASP A 129 -16.44 3.68 -7.31
C ASP A 129 -15.42 2.59 -7.61
N LEU A 130 -14.39 2.49 -6.76
CA LEU A 130 -13.34 1.49 -6.86
C LEU A 130 -13.60 0.26 -5.98
N LYS A 131 -14.70 0.24 -5.20
CA LYS A 131 -15.01 -0.79 -4.18
C LYS A 131 -13.83 -1.05 -3.24
N ILE A 132 -13.18 0.03 -2.80
CA ILE A 132 -12.06 -0.01 -1.86
C ILE A 132 -12.54 0.46 -0.49
N SER A 133 -12.19 -0.28 0.56
CA SER A 133 -12.36 0.15 1.95
C SER A 133 -11.02 0.17 2.66
N ILE A 134 -10.73 1.24 3.38
CA ILE A 134 -9.47 1.51 4.04
C ILE A 134 -9.75 1.60 5.53
N ARG A 135 -9.11 0.73 6.30
CA ARG A 135 -9.17 0.74 7.76
C ARG A 135 -7.79 1.07 8.31
N TYR A 136 -7.72 1.90 9.34
CA TYR A 136 -6.44 2.28 9.93
C TYR A 136 -6.50 2.31 11.45
N VAL A 137 -5.34 2.17 12.07
CA VAL A 137 -5.09 2.42 13.49
C VAL A 137 -3.86 3.28 13.64
N VAL A 138 -3.88 4.13 14.65
CA VAL A 138 -2.75 4.93 15.08
C VAL A 138 -2.32 4.43 16.44
N ASP A 139 -1.05 4.10 16.57
CA ASP A 139 -0.46 3.70 17.84
C ASP A 139 0.77 4.54 18.14
N ARG A 140 0.84 5.06 19.37
CA ARG A 140 2.03 5.76 19.84
C ARG A 140 3.13 4.74 20.10
N MET A 141 4.34 4.99 19.63
CA MET A 141 5.52 4.14 19.88
C MET A 141 5.93 4.26 21.34
N ALA A 142 5.16 3.62 22.22
CA ALA A 142 5.32 3.66 23.65
C ALA A 142 5.12 2.28 24.26
N THR A 143 5.77 2.03 25.39
CA THR A 143 5.67 0.78 26.16
C THR A 143 4.56 0.85 27.21
N SER A 144 4.10 2.04 27.60
CA SER A 144 3.01 2.26 28.56
C SER A 144 2.16 3.48 28.22
N ALA A 145 0.90 3.46 28.67
CA ALA A 145 0.00 4.59 28.59
C ALA A 145 0.40 5.67 29.63
N GLY A 146 -0.13 6.88 29.47
CA GLY A 146 0.17 8.03 30.31
C GLY A 146 1.05 9.06 29.60
N ALA A 147 1.58 9.99 30.39
CA ALA A 147 2.47 11.03 29.88
C ALA A 147 3.69 10.41 29.20
N CYS A 148 4.05 10.97 28.06
CA CYS A 148 5.11 10.44 27.22
C CYS A 148 6.46 11.06 27.63
N SER A 149 7.46 10.21 27.86
CA SER A 149 8.84 10.61 28.16
C SER A 149 9.83 9.67 27.46
N PRO A 150 11.12 10.01 27.36
CA PRO A 150 12.13 9.09 26.82
C PRO A 150 12.23 7.74 27.56
N ALA A 151 11.70 7.61 28.78
CA ALA A 151 11.71 6.36 29.54
C ALA A 151 10.64 5.34 29.06
N ASN A 152 9.56 5.82 28.45
CA ASN A 152 8.41 4.99 28.08
C ASN A 152 7.93 5.19 26.64
N CYS A 153 8.49 6.15 25.91
CA CYS A 153 8.17 6.44 24.53
C CYS A 153 9.43 6.53 23.66
N THR A 154 9.32 6.06 22.42
CA THR A 154 10.24 6.43 21.36
C THR A 154 9.97 7.89 20.99
N MET A 155 10.99 8.72 21.23
CA MET A 155 10.93 10.15 21.02
C MET A 155 11.84 10.54 19.85
N LEU A 156 11.42 11.56 19.11
CA LEU A 156 12.26 12.22 18.13
C LEU A 156 13.17 13.22 18.86
N ASN A 157 14.35 12.73 19.25
CA ASN A 157 15.50 13.50 19.74
C ASN A 157 16.83 12.73 19.56
N ASP A 158 16.80 11.62 18.81
CA ASP A 158 17.96 10.82 18.40
C ASP A 158 18.18 10.95 16.89
N ILE A 159 19.45 10.96 16.47
CA ILE A 159 19.84 10.98 15.06
C ILE A 159 19.36 9.68 14.40
N VAL A 160 18.26 9.74 13.63
CA VAL A 160 17.81 8.62 12.80
C VAL A 160 18.60 8.59 11.51
N TYR A 161 19.62 7.74 11.42
CA TYR A 161 20.29 7.42 10.15
C TYR A 161 19.32 6.62 9.26
N GLY A 162 18.85 7.21 8.14
CA GLY A 162 18.11 6.51 7.08
C GLY A 162 16.64 6.88 6.89
N GLY A 163 16.11 7.88 7.61
CA GLY A 163 14.80 8.48 7.31
C GLY A 163 14.92 9.61 6.29
N ALA A 164 13.88 9.82 5.47
CA ALA A 164 13.73 11.04 4.67
C ALA A 164 13.41 12.22 5.61
N SER A 165 14.45 12.78 6.22
CA SER A 165 14.37 13.97 7.05
C SER A 165 14.07 15.18 6.18
N THR A 166 12.88 15.75 6.32
CA THR A 166 12.64 17.16 6.01
C THR A 166 11.91 17.72 7.22
N GLU A 167 12.43 18.82 7.76
CA GLU A 167 12.17 19.40 9.09
C GLU A 167 13.00 18.77 10.23
N LEU A 168 14.26 19.23 10.37
CA LEU A 168 14.89 19.28 11.68
C LEU A 168 13.99 20.13 12.59
N ILE A 169 13.56 19.61 13.75
CA ILE A 169 12.92 20.44 14.77
C ILE A 169 14.01 21.38 15.29
N SER A 170 14.01 22.60 14.77
CA SER A 170 14.85 23.70 15.19
C SER A 170 14.10 24.46 16.29
N ALA A 171 14.80 25.07 17.24
CA ALA A 171 14.11 25.88 18.27
C ALA A 171 13.16 26.95 17.67
N GLN A 172 13.46 27.43 16.45
CA GLN A 172 12.63 28.38 15.69
C GLN A 172 11.29 27.84 15.14
N ASN A 173 11.13 26.54 14.87
CA ASN A 173 9.88 25.97 14.34
C ASN A 173 9.05 25.24 15.43
N ASN A 174 9.49 25.25 16.69
CA ASN A 174 8.76 24.68 17.81
C ASN A 174 7.78 25.71 18.43
N SER A 175 6.50 25.65 18.08
CA SER A 175 5.45 26.52 18.65
C SER A 175 5.26 26.35 20.17
N SER A 176 5.80 25.28 20.77
CA SER A 176 5.81 25.04 22.22
C SER A 176 6.91 25.83 22.96
N ALA A 177 7.85 26.45 22.24
CA ALA A 177 8.89 27.29 22.82
C ALA A 177 8.34 28.61 23.39
N ALA A 178 7.18 29.07 22.93
CA ALA A 178 6.56 30.31 23.39
C ALA A 178 6.10 30.26 24.86
N ASN A 179 5.91 29.07 25.44
CA ASN A 179 5.45 28.86 26.83
C ASN A 179 6.43 28.03 27.68
N SER A 180 7.67 27.86 27.22
CA SER A 180 8.70 27.09 27.93
C SER A 180 9.75 28.02 28.54
N SER A 181 10.15 27.78 29.78
CA SER A 181 11.18 28.55 30.50
C SER A 181 12.58 28.49 29.86
N ASN A 182 12.76 27.64 28.84
CA ASN A 182 13.96 27.52 28.03
C ASN A 182 13.60 27.40 26.53
N PRO A 183 13.51 28.52 25.79
CA PRO A 183 13.11 28.55 24.38
C PRO A 183 14.11 27.87 23.43
N SER A 184 15.30 27.47 23.92
CA SER A 184 16.33 26.76 23.14
C SER A 184 16.23 25.24 23.23
N ALA A 185 15.35 24.68 24.07
CA ALA A 185 15.17 23.24 24.20
C ALA A 185 14.14 22.73 23.18
N VAL A 186 14.58 21.90 22.24
CA VAL A 186 13.68 21.11 21.39
C VAL A 186 12.90 20.16 22.29
N THR A 187 11.58 20.34 22.39
CA THR A 187 10.73 19.42 23.16
C THR A 187 10.70 18.07 22.45
N PRO A 188 11.10 16.96 23.10
CA PRO A 188 11.07 15.63 22.49
C PRO A 188 9.65 15.29 22.03
N GLN A 189 9.50 14.87 20.77
CA GLN A 189 8.20 14.55 20.21
C GLN A 189 7.99 13.05 20.14
N ALA A 190 6.84 12.58 20.62
CA ALA A 190 6.49 11.16 20.52
C ALA A 190 6.33 10.75 19.06
N ILE A 191 6.88 9.59 18.71
CA ILE A 191 6.66 8.98 17.39
C ILE A 191 5.34 8.20 17.44
N TYR A 192 4.52 8.39 16.41
CA TYR A 192 3.29 7.64 16.17
C TYR A 192 3.48 6.79 14.93
N ARG A 193 2.87 5.61 14.91
CA ARG A 193 2.75 4.75 13.74
C ARG A 193 1.30 4.71 13.32
N VAL A 194 1.04 4.94 12.04
CA VAL A 194 -0.23 4.61 11.41
C VAL A 194 -0.06 3.28 10.69
N SER A 195 -0.95 2.34 10.98
CA SER A 195 -1.04 1.06 10.26
C SER A 195 -2.36 1.02 9.51
N VAL A 196 -2.30 0.67 8.23
CA VAL A 196 -3.43 0.74 7.30
C VAL A 196 -3.66 -0.62 6.67
N ARG A 197 -4.92 -1.06 6.62
CA ARG A 197 -5.41 -2.19 5.83
C ARG A 197 -6.29 -1.65 4.71
N VAL A 198 -5.89 -1.87 3.48
CA VAL A 198 -6.69 -1.60 2.28
C VAL A 198 -7.31 -2.92 1.81
N LYS A 199 -8.64 -2.94 1.70
CA LYS A 199 -9.42 -4.07 1.15
C LYS A 199 -10.01 -3.66 -0.19
N GLY A 200 -9.68 -4.41 -1.24
CA GLY A 200 -10.15 -4.17 -2.61
C GLY A 200 -11.32 -5.06 -3.06
N PRO A 201 -11.78 -4.92 -4.32
CA PRO A 201 -13.01 -5.52 -4.87
C PRO A 201 -13.13 -7.05 -4.79
N ARG A 202 -11.99 -7.76 -4.68
CA ARG A 202 -11.93 -9.24 -4.64
C ARG A 202 -11.44 -9.76 -3.29
N ASN A 203 -11.71 -9.02 -2.21
CA ASN A 203 -11.18 -9.30 -0.88
C ASN A 203 -9.63 -9.35 -0.84
N THR A 204 -8.98 -8.66 -1.76
CA THR A 204 -7.52 -8.49 -1.75
C THR A 204 -7.15 -7.54 -0.63
N LEU A 205 -6.24 -7.97 0.24
CA LEU A 205 -5.75 -7.17 1.36
C LEU A 205 -4.33 -6.68 1.08
N SER A 206 -4.09 -5.40 1.30
CA SER A 206 -2.75 -4.81 1.34
C SER A 206 -2.59 -4.03 2.64
N PHE A 207 -1.38 -4.06 3.20
CA PHE A 207 -1.05 -3.42 4.46
C PHE A 207 0.07 -2.41 4.25
N TYR A 208 -0.07 -1.25 4.90
CA TYR A 208 0.88 -0.15 4.82
C TYR A 208 1.13 0.40 6.21
N GLN A 209 2.35 0.87 6.46
CA GLN A 209 2.71 1.52 7.71
C GLN A 209 3.51 2.77 7.40
N SER A 210 3.26 3.82 8.18
CA SER A 210 4.05 5.05 8.17
C SER A 210 4.20 5.55 9.60
N THR A 211 5.24 6.35 9.85
CA THR A 211 5.45 7.00 11.14
C THR A 211 5.40 8.51 10.99
N PHE A 212 4.93 9.20 12.02
CA PHE A 212 4.83 10.65 12.05
C PHE A 212 4.97 11.18 13.48
N THR A 213 5.24 12.47 13.63
CA THR A 213 5.16 13.19 14.91
C THR A 213 3.96 14.13 14.91
N ALA A 214 3.47 14.46 16.10
CA ALA A 214 2.42 15.44 16.27
C ALA A 214 3.05 16.76 16.71
N ASN A 215 3.24 17.68 15.75
CA ASN A 215 3.64 19.06 15.99
C ASN A 215 2.48 19.87 16.57
#